data_AF-A0A178MJM9-F1
#
_entry.id   AF-A0A178MJM9-F1
#
_cell.length_a   1.000
_cell.length_b   1.000
_cell.length_c   1.000
_cell.angle_alpha   90.00
_cell.angle_beta   90.00
_cell.angle_gamma   90.00
#
_symmetry.space_group_name_H-M   'P 1'
#
loop_
_entity.id
_entity.type
_entity.pdbx_description
1 polymer ?
#
loop_
_entity_poly.entity_id
_entity_poly.type
_entity_poly.pdbx_seq_one_letter_code
_entity_poly.pdbx_strand_id
1 'polypeptide(L)'
;MGNKSVKTRRENGKRVVEYYDEGGNKTKTHVDGEAAWRNNNPGNIKWDGKRDPEFFKDKLGAIGSDGTFAVFPEREDGLGAKTKLMKVDRKYKGTTISEAMHLYAPPNENNTKAYLEFIKQKTGIDTSKKVDELSAEEYDKFMGAIREYESSGPEKGKGTLIDHSNDKAAPPAPGGTSPKKNPQAGALEDGADDNDTLVAGAGNGTLLGGAGSDTVTADSAPAEPASAPEPEQKQSEGPADPQVAAMVEMAGKPVDNPGRAALLKPVENLTQPEMMDMINHAQGDYRGHRSGDPLKYHTYEKVQDWHAAMYGDGPQQYDGGKPIEQTPIRPIPEQPSPHTTPNGEDLWQATARIGSKVADAAGSDGYANAVTGLQRGLNMLNASNPLPKRSPAYGPYTGLGPVDEDGKYGPQTDFALKHATARLGPAKVEDGLALGRFNTFARNAQKNGNPDGLEDKTHSIFGPLFRGSGDDKTPKVEGGVLQETLNDLGSRKRDDWEPLKVDNWIGPKTTQAFGSVLQDEDADGLTRSFGRGLGLL
;
A
#
# COMPACT_ATOMS: atom_id res chain seq x y z
N MET A 1 -13.60 50.11 1.04
CA MET A 1 -13.19 49.66 -0.31
C MET A 1 -12.28 48.47 -0.11
N GLY A 2 -12.57 47.31 -0.71
CA GLY A 2 -11.77 46.09 -0.53
C GLY A 2 -10.51 46.13 -1.39
N ASN A 3 -9.45 45.44 -0.95
CA ASN A 3 -8.20 45.33 -1.70
C ASN A 3 -8.43 44.56 -3.02
N LYS A 4 -7.86 45.04 -4.13
CA LYS A 4 -8.07 44.46 -5.47
C LYS A 4 -6.79 43.94 -6.11
N SER A 5 -5.63 44.40 -5.66
CA SER A 5 -4.35 43.90 -6.17
C SER A 5 -3.28 43.89 -5.09
N VAL A 6 -2.20 43.16 -5.38
CA VAL A 6 -1.08 42.98 -4.46
C VAL A 6 0.24 43.19 -5.18
N LYS A 7 1.23 43.76 -4.48
CA LYS A 7 2.65 43.70 -4.87
C LYS A 7 3.45 43.04 -3.76
N THR A 8 4.41 42.20 -4.14
CA THR A 8 5.27 41.50 -3.20
C THR A 8 6.73 41.84 -3.45
N ARG A 9 7.50 42.02 -2.38
CA ARG A 9 8.94 42.29 -2.44
C ARG A 9 9.68 41.72 -1.24
N ARG A 10 11.00 41.83 -1.27
CA ARG A 10 11.86 41.62 -0.10
C ARG A 10 12.48 42.95 0.34
N GLU A 11 12.54 43.16 1.64
CA GLU A 11 13.14 44.35 2.25
C GLU A 11 13.89 43.92 3.52
N ASN A 12 15.22 44.16 3.55
CA ASN A 12 16.10 43.74 4.66
C ASN A 12 15.94 42.27 5.07
N GLY A 13 15.81 41.38 4.09
CA GLY A 13 15.61 39.94 4.31
C GLY A 13 14.18 39.53 4.66
N LYS A 14 13.26 40.48 4.90
CA LYS A 14 11.85 40.23 5.24
C LYS A 14 10.98 40.22 3.99
N ARG A 15 9.95 39.36 3.98
CA ARG A 15 8.91 39.36 2.93
C ARG A 15 7.90 40.46 3.20
N VAL A 16 7.57 41.24 2.17
CA VAL A 16 6.61 42.34 2.26
C VAL A 16 5.50 42.11 1.24
N VAL A 17 4.26 42.24 1.68
CA VAL A 17 3.06 42.16 0.85
C VAL A 17 2.27 43.47 1.01
N GLU A 18 2.10 44.17 -0.10
CA GLU A 18 1.39 45.45 -0.16
C GLU A 18 0.06 45.27 -0.87
N TYR A 19 -1.00 45.71 -0.21
CA TYR A 19 -2.37 45.66 -0.69
C TYR A 19 -2.76 47.00 -1.29
N TYR A 20 -3.47 46.96 -2.40
CA TYR A 20 -3.90 48.14 -3.13
C TYR A 20 -5.40 48.07 -3.41
N ASP A 21 -6.08 49.22 -3.31
CA ASP A 21 -7.47 49.37 -3.71
C ASP A 21 -7.62 49.46 -5.25
N GLU A 22 -8.85 49.65 -5.70
CA GLU A 22 -9.19 49.79 -7.12
C GLU A 22 -8.62 51.07 -7.76
N GLY A 23 -8.37 52.10 -6.96
CA GLY A 23 -7.73 53.35 -7.39
C GLY A 23 -6.20 53.26 -7.44
N GLY A 24 -5.61 52.13 -7.06
CA GLY A 24 -4.16 51.94 -6.99
C GLY A 24 -3.53 52.56 -5.75
N ASN A 25 -4.32 52.96 -4.75
CA ASN A 25 -3.79 53.45 -3.48
C ASN A 25 -3.40 52.27 -2.60
N LYS A 26 -2.26 52.38 -1.93
CA LYS A 26 -1.81 51.37 -0.96
C LYS A 26 -2.68 51.47 0.29
N THR A 27 -3.27 50.36 0.72
CA THR A 27 -4.20 50.31 1.85
C THR A 27 -3.59 49.63 3.08
N LYS A 28 -2.81 48.56 2.88
CA LYS A 28 -2.17 47.79 3.95
C LYS A 28 -0.80 47.31 3.49
N THR A 29 0.17 47.25 4.40
CA THR A 29 1.44 46.57 4.18
C THR A 29 1.64 45.54 5.28
N HIS A 30 1.76 44.27 4.91
CA HIS A 30 2.12 43.19 5.82
C HIS A 30 3.62 42.91 5.63
N VAL A 31 4.41 43.17 6.67
CA VAL A 31 5.86 42.92 6.70
C VAL A 31 6.12 41.72 7.58
N ASP A 32 6.90 40.77 7.06
CA ASP A 32 7.31 39.56 7.79
C ASP A 32 6.09 38.69 8.17
N GLY A 33 6.24 37.91 9.23
CA GLY A 33 5.19 37.01 9.72
C GLY A 33 4.96 35.83 8.79
N GLU A 34 4.04 34.98 9.17
CA GLU A 34 3.76 33.77 8.42
C GLU A 34 2.92 34.08 7.17
N ALA A 35 3.14 33.33 6.09
CA ALA A 35 2.44 33.54 4.80
C ALA A 35 0.91 33.56 4.95
N ALA A 36 0.35 32.69 5.80
CA ALA A 36 -1.08 32.65 6.04
C ALA A 36 -1.68 33.98 6.55
N TRP A 37 -0.94 34.70 7.39
CA TRP A 37 -1.33 36.02 7.87
C TRP A 37 -0.96 37.11 6.86
N ARG A 38 0.27 37.07 6.34
CA ARG A 38 0.79 38.07 5.41
C ARG A 38 -0.03 38.14 4.11
N ASN A 39 -0.56 37.02 3.66
CA ASN A 39 -1.26 36.86 2.39
C ASN A 39 -2.79 36.78 2.56
N ASN A 40 -3.32 36.99 3.78
CA ASN A 40 -4.73 36.74 4.09
C ASN A 40 -5.20 35.34 3.66
N ASN A 41 -4.30 34.36 3.76
CA ASN A 41 -4.48 33.00 3.25
C ASN A 41 -4.35 31.98 4.40
N PRO A 42 -5.28 31.96 5.37
CA PRO A 42 -5.22 31.04 6.50
C PRO A 42 -5.18 29.56 6.09
N GLY A 43 -5.58 29.27 4.85
CA GLY A 43 -5.50 27.94 4.27
C GLY A 43 -4.18 27.52 3.65
N ASN A 44 -3.18 28.41 3.62
CA ASN A 44 -1.91 28.19 2.92
C ASN A 44 -2.11 27.63 1.49
N ILE A 45 -3.13 28.12 0.77
CA ILE A 45 -3.39 27.73 -0.61
C ILE A 45 -2.16 28.09 -1.45
N LYS A 46 -1.42 27.08 -1.90
CA LYS A 46 -0.25 27.25 -2.77
C LYS A 46 -0.69 27.83 -4.11
N TRP A 47 0.10 28.77 -4.60
CA TRP A 47 -0.05 29.27 -5.95
C TRP A 47 0.65 28.31 -6.89
N ASP A 48 -0.12 27.48 -7.58
CA ASP A 48 0.42 26.56 -8.58
C ASP A 48 0.56 27.30 -9.91
N GLY A 49 1.79 27.69 -10.27
CA GLY A 49 2.09 28.37 -11.52
C GLY A 49 1.85 27.54 -12.79
N LYS A 50 1.55 26.24 -12.66
CA LYS A 50 1.14 25.36 -13.78
C LYS A 50 -0.38 25.33 -13.96
N ARG A 51 -1.16 25.69 -12.94
CA ARG A 51 -2.61 25.91 -13.07
C ARG A 51 -2.84 27.31 -13.65
N ASP A 52 -3.92 27.43 -14.40
CA ASP A 52 -4.35 28.70 -14.97
C ASP A 52 -4.48 29.78 -13.87
N PRO A 53 -3.77 30.93 -13.98
CA PRO A 53 -3.94 32.06 -13.06
C PRO A 53 -5.40 32.50 -12.90
N GLU A 54 -6.24 32.27 -13.91
CA GLU A 54 -7.68 32.53 -13.89
C GLU A 54 -8.42 31.61 -12.90
N PHE A 55 -7.95 30.39 -12.66
CA PHE A 55 -8.54 29.51 -11.64
C PHE A 55 -8.45 30.14 -10.23
N PHE A 56 -7.28 30.65 -9.86
CA PHE A 56 -7.09 31.25 -8.54
C PHE A 56 -7.86 32.57 -8.38
N LYS A 57 -7.93 33.37 -9.44
CA LYS A 57 -8.69 34.63 -9.43
C LYS A 57 -10.20 34.38 -9.46
N ASP A 58 -10.70 33.63 -10.44
CA ASP A 58 -12.12 33.51 -10.73
C ASP A 58 -12.83 32.48 -9.84
N LYS A 59 -12.14 31.40 -9.47
CA LYS A 59 -12.75 30.33 -8.65
C LYS A 59 -12.48 30.52 -7.16
N LEU A 60 -11.30 31.04 -6.81
CA LEU A 60 -10.89 31.16 -5.40
C LEU A 60 -10.91 32.60 -4.88
N GLY A 61 -10.91 33.62 -5.74
CA GLY A 61 -10.93 35.04 -5.34
C GLY A 61 -9.57 35.59 -4.93
N ALA A 62 -8.47 34.96 -5.36
CA ALA A 62 -7.12 35.46 -5.10
C ALA A 62 -6.86 36.75 -5.89
N ILE A 63 -6.16 37.70 -5.28
CA ILE A 63 -5.74 38.96 -5.92
C ILE A 63 -4.28 38.94 -6.39
N GLY A 64 -3.59 37.83 -6.15
CA GLY A 64 -2.24 37.58 -6.64
C GLY A 64 -1.53 36.50 -5.85
N SER A 65 -0.19 36.56 -5.81
CA SER A 65 0.66 35.60 -5.11
C SER A 65 1.89 36.27 -4.50
N ASP A 66 2.44 35.67 -3.45
CA ASP A 66 3.76 36.01 -2.90
C ASP A 66 4.92 35.20 -3.50
N GLY A 67 4.65 34.53 -4.63
CA GLY A 67 5.57 33.63 -5.32
C GLY A 67 5.48 32.18 -4.86
N THR A 68 4.75 31.89 -3.78
CA THR A 68 4.57 30.52 -3.27
C THR A 68 3.10 30.24 -2.93
N PHE A 69 2.41 31.22 -2.36
CA PHE A 69 1.02 31.10 -1.94
C PHE A 69 0.14 32.14 -2.62
N ALA A 70 -1.14 31.81 -2.76
CA ALA A 70 -2.15 32.77 -3.18
C ALA A 70 -2.31 33.87 -2.11
N VAL A 71 -2.61 35.09 -2.55
CA VAL A 71 -2.91 36.24 -1.69
C VAL A 71 -4.37 36.62 -1.90
N PHE A 72 -5.10 36.84 -0.80
CA PHE A 72 -6.52 37.18 -0.80
C PHE A 72 -6.79 38.60 -0.31
N PRO A 73 -7.91 39.24 -0.69
CA PRO A 73 -8.24 40.60 -0.28
C PRO A 73 -8.26 40.78 1.24
N GLU A 74 -8.98 39.90 1.93
CA GLU A 74 -9.09 39.84 3.39
C GLU A 74 -9.01 38.39 3.88
N ARG A 75 -8.77 38.20 5.18
CA ARG A 75 -8.56 36.86 5.79
C ARG A 75 -9.77 35.95 5.59
N GLU A 76 -10.97 36.53 5.66
CA GLU A 76 -12.25 35.85 5.44
C GLU A 76 -12.36 35.32 4.00
N ASP A 77 -11.80 36.03 3.02
CA ASP A 77 -11.78 35.60 1.63
C ASP A 77 -10.85 34.39 1.44
N GLY A 78 -9.70 34.36 2.12
CA GLY A 78 -8.80 33.20 2.10
C GLY A 78 -9.36 31.98 2.83
N LEU A 79 -10.12 32.17 3.91
CA LEU A 79 -10.92 31.09 4.50
C LEU A 79 -11.96 30.60 3.49
N GLY A 80 -12.70 31.51 2.86
CA GLY A 80 -13.67 31.22 1.81
C GLY A 80 -13.06 30.44 0.64
N ALA A 81 -11.87 30.81 0.20
CA ALA A 81 -11.14 30.15 -0.87
C ALA A 81 -10.78 28.70 -0.53
N LYS A 82 -10.28 28.45 0.69
CA LYS A 82 -9.92 27.09 1.13
C LYS A 82 -11.16 26.20 1.20
N THR A 83 -12.29 26.80 1.59
CA THR A 83 -13.57 26.10 1.55
C THR A 83 -14.04 25.79 0.13
N LYS A 84 -13.92 26.72 -0.82
CA LYS A 84 -14.26 26.48 -2.23
C LYS A 84 -13.39 25.39 -2.86
N LEU A 85 -12.10 25.32 -2.48
CA LEU A 85 -11.16 24.32 -2.96
C LEU A 85 -11.63 22.88 -2.70
N MET A 86 -12.28 22.62 -1.57
CA MET A 86 -12.86 21.29 -1.29
C MET A 86 -13.93 20.86 -2.29
N LYS A 87 -14.63 21.80 -2.93
CA LYS A 87 -15.67 21.50 -3.93
C LYS A 87 -15.10 21.31 -5.33
N VAL A 88 -14.05 22.05 -5.66
CA VAL A 88 -13.57 22.18 -7.04
C VAL A 88 -12.30 21.37 -7.32
N ASP A 89 -11.54 21.01 -6.28
CA ASP A 89 -10.31 20.23 -6.45
C ASP A 89 -10.62 18.74 -6.53
N ARG A 90 -10.06 18.09 -7.55
CA ARG A 90 -10.30 16.66 -7.85
C ARG A 90 -9.94 15.75 -6.67
N LYS A 91 -9.00 16.16 -5.81
CA LYS A 91 -8.55 15.36 -4.66
C LYS A 91 -9.62 15.14 -3.59
N TYR A 92 -10.67 15.96 -3.56
CA TYR A 92 -11.80 15.85 -2.62
C TYR A 92 -13.07 15.32 -3.29
N LYS A 93 -13.01 15.00 -4.59
CA LYS A 93 -14.18 14.49 -5.31
C LYS A 93 -14.44 13.04 -4.89
N GLY A 94 -15.70 12.73 -4.57
CA GLY A 94 -16.10 11.40 -4.13
C GLY A 94 -15.67 11.00 -2.72
N THR A 95 -14.95 11.87 -1.99
CA THR A 95 -14.51 11.60 -0.62
C THR A 95 -15.64 11.84 0.38
N THR A 96 -15.69 11.03 1.44
CA THR A 96 -16.51 11.34 2.63
C THR A 96 -16.04 12.61 3.33
N ILE A 97 -16.90 13.24 4.13
CA ILE A 97 -16.48 14.37 4.99
C ILE A 97 -15.28 13.94 5.86
N SER A 98 -15.29 12.72 6.39
CA SER A 98 -14.17 12.17 7.16
C SER A 98 -12.87 12.13 6.35
N GLU A 99 -12.89 11.53 5.16
CA GLU A 99 -11.74 11.45 4.26
C GLU A 99 -11.25 12.86 3.84
N ALA A 100 -12.16 13.75 3.49
CA ALA A 100 -11.84 15.13 3.15
C ALA A 100 -11.14 15.85 4.31
N MET A 101 -11.57 15.61 5.55
CA MET A 101 -10.92 16.20 6.72
C MET A 101 -9.56 15.56 7.05
N HIS A 102 -9.34 14.29 6.73
CA HIS A 102 -8.02 13.67 6.88
C HIS A 102 -7.02 14.16 5.83
N LEU A 103 -7.51 14.52 4.63
CA LEU A 103 -6.73 15.23 3.61
C LEU A 103 -6.47 16.70 3.98
N TYR A 104 -7.44 17.32 4.64
CA TYR A 104 -7.42 18.75 4.94
C TYR A 104 -6.66 19.10 6.22
N ALA A 105 -6.79 18.27 7.25
CA ALA A 105 -6.13 18.40 8.54
C ALA A 105 -5.70 17.01 9.01
N PRO A 106 -4.60 16.46 8.49
CA PRO A 106 -4.12 15.12 8.82
C PRO A 106 -3.91 14.91 10.34
N PRO A 107 -4.24 13.71 10.90
CA PRO A 107 -4.16 13.46 12.35
C PRO A 107 -2.77 13.51 12.97
N ASN A 108 -1.72 13.41 12.14
CA ASN A 108 -0.33 13.56 12.59
C ASN A 108 0.03 15.02 12.92
N GLU A 109 -0.73 15.99 12.37
CA GLU A 109 -0.52 17.43 12.57
C GLU A 109 -1.66 18.10 13.33
N ASN A 110 -2.83 17.45 13.38
CA ASN A 110 -4.07 18.03 13.91
C ASN A 110 -4.85 17.02 14.75
N ASN A 111 -5.69 17.51 15.66
CA ASN A 111 -6.70 16.66 16.30
C ASN A 111 -7.91 16.49 15.37
N THR A 112 -7.72 15.79 14.26
CA THR A 112 -8.76 15.57 13.22
C THR A 112 -10.01 14.92 13.80
N LYS A 113 -9.86 14.11 14.86
CA LYS A 113 -10.99 13.51 15.58
C LYS A 113 -11.87 14.59 16.22
N ALA A 114 -11.29 15.49 17.00
CA ALA A 114 -12.03 16.61 17.60
C ALA A 114 -12.61 17.53 16.52
N TYR A 115 -11.93 17.68 15.39
CA TYR A 115 -12.41 18.43 14.23
C TYR A 115 -13.69 17.79 13.64
N LEU A 116 -13.67 16.47 13.41
CA LEU A 116 -14.82 15.74 12.89
C LEU A 116 -15.99 15.69 13.88
N GLU A 117 -15.72 15.56 15.18
CA GLU A 117 -16.73 15.66 16.23
C GLU A 117 -17.38 17.05 16.26
N PHE A 118 -16.59 18.11 16.13
CA PHE A 118 -17.09 19.48 16.05
C PHE A 118 -17.99 19.69 14.82
N ILE A 119 -17.55 19.24 13.64
CA ILE A 119 -18.34 19.32 12.41
C ILE A 119 -19.67 18.58 12.57
N LYS A 120 -19.64 17.35 13.10
CA LYS A 120 -20.85 16.56 13.33
C LYS A 120 -21.82 17.24 14.30
N GLN A 121 -21.32 17.73 15.43
CA GLN A 121 -22.15 18.42 16.44
C GLN A 121 -22.74 19.72 15.92
N LYS A 122 -21.96 20.51 15.16
CA LYS A 122 -22.39 21.83 14.68
C LYS A 122 -23.38 21.74 13.52
N THR A 123 -23.19 20.75 12.64
CA THR A 123 -23.94 20.69 11.37
C THR A 123 -25.07 19.67 11.38
N GLY A 124 -24.99 18.66 12.26
CA GLY A 124 -25.87 17.50 12.24
C GLY A 124 -25.63 16.54 11.07
N ILE A 125 -24.60 16.79 10.24
CA ILE A 125 -24.29 15.99 9.06
C ILE A 125 -23.48 14.77 9.48
N ASP A 126 -23.82 13.61 8.93
CA ASP A 126 -23.02 12.40 9.09
C ASP A 126 -21.69 12.55 8.34
N THR A 127 -20.57 12.37 9.06
CA THR A 127 -19.23 12.51 8.49
C THR A 127 -18.86 11.42 7.50
N SER A 128 -19.66 10.34 7.39
CA SER A 128 -19.54 9.32 6.34
C SER A 128 -20.21 9.70 5.01
N LYS A 129 -20.99 10.78 4.98
CA LYS A 129 -21.61 11.30 3.75
C LYS A 129 -20.53 11.88 2.83
N LYS A 130 -20.67 11.68 1.51
CA LYS A 130 -19.73 12.25 0.54
C LYS A 130 -19.91 13.75 0.37
N VAL A 131 -18.79 14.44 0.17
CA VAL A 131 -18.75 15.90 0.01
C VAL A 131 -19.54 16.36 -1.22
N ASP A 132 -19.56 15.56 -2.29
CA ASP A 132 -20.31 15.83 -3.53
C ASP A 132 -21.80 15.45 -3.46
N GLU A 133 -22.22 14.72 -2.43
CA GLU A 133 -23.62 14.39 -2.12
C GLU A 133 -24.27 15.38 -1.15
N LEU A 134 -23.51 16.36 -0.64
CA LEU A 134 -24.05 17.42 0.21
C LEU A 134 -24.94 18.35 -0.63
N SER A 135 -26.16 18.58 -0.16
CA SER A 135 -26.99 19.69 -0.69
C SER A 135 -26.27 21.02 -0.49
N ALA A 136 -26.68 22.06 -1.22
CA ALA A 136 -26.09 23.40 -1.06
C ALA A 136 -26.14 23.88 0.39
N GLU A 137 -27.25 23.63 1.10
CA GLU A 137 -27.42 24.00 2.51
C GLU A 137 -26.52 23.18 3.46
N GLU A 138 -26.41 21.87 3.25
CA GLU A 138 -25.51 21.02 4.04
C GLU A 138 -24.04 21.39 3.80
N TYR A 139 -23.69 21.68 2.55
CA TYR A 139 -22.36 22.13 2.18
C TYR A 139 -22.03 23.46 2.88
N ASP A 140 -22.96 24.42 2.88
CA ASP A 140 -22.77 25.69 3.59
C ASP A 140 -22.62 25.50 5.11
N LYS A 141 -23.38 24.59 5.73
CA LYS A 141 -23.21 24.22 7.15
C LYS A 141 -21.85 23.58 7.40
N PHE A 142 -21.46 22.61 6.57
CA PHE A 142 -20.15 21.95 6.63
C PHE A 142 -18.99 22.96 6.53
N MET A 143 -19.03 23.84 5.53
CA MET A 143 -18.02 24.87 5.36
C MET A 143 -18.05 25.93 6.47
N GLY A 144 -19.24 26.26 6.99
CA GLY A 144 -19.40 27.13 8.14
C GLY A 144 -18.72 26.58 9.40
N ALA A 145 -18.90 25.29 9.68
CA ALA A 145 -18.23 24.61 10.80
C ALA A 145 -16.71 24.58 10.62
N ILE A 146 -16.21 24.33 9.41
CA ILE A 146 -14.78 24.40 9.12
C ILE A 146 -14.23 25.81 9.42
N ARG A 147 -14.90 26.86 8.94
CA ARG A 147 -14.49 28.26 9.18
C ARG A 147 -14.51 28.61 10.66
N GLU A 148 -15.54 28.17 11.38
CA GLU A 148 -15.67 28.43 12.82
C GLU A 148 -14.54 27.76 13.62
N TYR A 149 -14.24 26.51 13.31
CA TYR A 149 -13.13 25.76 13.90
C TYR A 149 -11.76 26.41 13.61
N GLU A 150 -11.56 26.89 12.37
CA GLU A 150 -10.33 27.59 11.95
C GLU A 150 -10.23 29.02 12.50
N SER A 151 -11.36 29.65 12.82
CA SER A 151 -11.42 31.02 13.37
C SER A 151 -11.27 31.07 14.90
N SER A 152 -11.53 29.96 15.60
CA SER A 152 -11.43 29.87 17.07
C SER A 152 -10.03 29.47 17.56
N GLY A 153 -9.11 29.14 16.66
CA GLY A 153 -7.68 28.96 16.97
C GLY A 153 -6.94 30.29 17.16
N PRO A 154 -5.85 30.33 17.95
CA PRO A 154 -5.06 31.55 18.11
C PRO A 154 -4.44 32.00 16.78
N GLU A 155 -4.50 33.29 16.46
CA GLU A 155 -3.76 33.86 15.32
C GLU A 155 -2.25 33.80 15.58
N LYS A 156 -1.60 32.75 15.06
CA LYS A 156 -0.15 32.56 15.18
C LYS A 156 0.63 33.35 14.12
N GLY A 157 1.85 33.75 14.48
CA GLY A 157 2.88 34.28 13.57
C GLY A 157 2.54 35.59 12.85
N LYS A 158 1.92 36.55 13.54
CA LYS A 158 1.71 37.89 12.98
C LYS A 158 3.04 38.61 12.71
N GLY A 159 3.14 39.22 11.54
CA GLY A 159 4.18 40.18 11.24
C GLY A 159 3.77 41.59 11.66
N THR A 160 4.44 42.59 11.10
CA THR A 160 4.07 44.00 11.27
C THR A 160 3.02 44.38 10.24
N LEU A 161 1.85 44.85 10.70
CA LEU A 161 0.85 45.49 9.86
C LEU A 161 1.06 47.00 9.89
N ILE A 162 1.21 47.60 8.71
CA ILE A 162 1.17 49.05 8.51
C ILE A 162 -0.12 49.35 7.77
N ASP A 163 -1.02 50.07 8.44
CA ASP A 163 -2.28 50.51 7.85
C ASP A 163 -2.08 51.86 7.16
N HIS A 164 -2.41 51.92 5.87
CA HIS A 164 -2.29 53.10 5.02
C HIS A 164 -3.66 53.70 4.67
N SER A 165 -4.75 53.21 5.27
CA SER A 165 -6.12 53.67 4.99
C SER A 165 -6.37 55.16 5.33
N ASN A 166 -5.47 55.79 6.10
CA ASN A 166 -5.53 57.22 6.43
C ASN A 166 -4.45 58.09 5.75
N ASP A 167 -3.55 57.49 4.96
CA ASP A 167 -2.52 58.23 4.25
C ASP A 167 -3.11 58.84 2.96
N LYS A 168 -3.46 60.13 3.00
CA LYS A 168 -3.82 60.87 1.78
C LYS A 168 -2.63 60.87 0.81
N ALA A 169 -2.81 60.19 -0.32
CA ALA A 169 -1.78 60.03 -1.34
C ALA A 169 -1.27 61.38 -1.91
N ALA A 170 0.05 61.50 -2.01
CA ALA A 170 0.71 62.42 -2.93
C ALA A 170 0.67 61.84 -4.36
N PRO A 171 0.57 62.67 -5.42
CA PRO A 171 0.32 62.20 -6.77
C PRO A 171 1.57 61.54 -7.41
N PRO A 172 1.38 60.58 -8.33
CA PRO A 172 2.48 59.92 -9.04
C PRO A 172 3.07 60.82 -10.14
N ALA A 173 4.40 60.77 -10.30
CA ALA A 173 5.13 61.42 -11.40
C ALA A 173 4.91 60.67 -12.75
N PRO A 174 4.99 61.37 -13.91
CA PRO A 174 4.47 60.89 -15.19
C PRO A 174 5.44 59.97 -15.95
N GLY A 175 4.82 59.14 -16.81
CA GLY A 175 5.41 57.97 -17.46
C GLY A 175 6.37 58.20 -18.63
N GLY A 176 7.17 57.15 -18.88
CA GLY A 176 7.96 56.97 -20.08
C GLY A 176 7.12 56.35 -21.21
N THR A 177 7.21 56.94 -22.39
CA THR A 177 6.56 56.49 -23.62
C THR A 177 7.53 55.73 -24.52
N SER A 178 6.92 54.86 -25.34
CA SER A 178 7.34 54.39 -26.69
C SER A 178 8.09 53.04 -26.77
N PRO A 179 8.02 52.31 -27.91
CA PRO A 179 6.96 52.24 -28.95
C PRO A 179 6.60 50.80 -29.42
N LYS A 180 5.55 50.72 -30.25
CA LYS A 180 5.14 49.55 -31.04
C LYS A 180 6.21 49.10 -32.06
N LYS A 181 6.29 47.79 -32.32
CA LYS A 181 6.58 47.21 -33.66
C LYS A 181 6.00 45.79 -33.80
N ASN A 182 5.32 45.57 -34.92
CA ASN A 182 4.96 44.30 -35.57
C ASN A 182 5.63 44.35 -36.98
N PRO A 183 5.63 43.34 -37.87
CA PRO A 183 5.56 41.86 -37.78
C PRO A 183 6.67 41.14 -38.61
N GLN A 184 6.63 39.79 -38.59
CA GLN A 184 6.96 38.81 -39.66
C GLN A 184 8.41 38.58 -40.13
N ALA A 185 8.88 37.31 -40.09
CA ALA A 185 8.83 36.34 -41.21
C ALA A 185 9.86 35.20 -41.01
N GLY A 186 9.53 33.98 -41.46
CA GLY A 186 10.52 32.93 -41.76
C GLY A 186 10.10 31.50 -41.40
N ALA A 187 9.44 30.83 -42.34
CA ALA A 187 9.08 29.40 -42.31
C ALA A 187 10.26 28.48 -42.68
N LEU A 188 10.21 27.22 -42.24
CA LEU A 188 10.62 26.02 -43.00
C LEU A 188 9.79 24.81 -42.50
N GLU A 189 8.96 24.26 -43.40
CA GLU A 189 8.31 22.94 -43.32
C GLU A 189 9.30 21.84 -43.78
N ASP A 190 9.18 20.59 -43.29
CA ASP A 190 8.59 19.46 -44.06
C ASP A 190 8.78 18.06 -43.41
N GLY A 191 7.76 17.21 -43.58
CA GLY A 191 7.81 15.73 -43.63
C GLY A 191 7.50 14.95 -42.34
N ALA A 192 6.63 13.94 -42.28
CA ALA A 192 5.67 13.34 -43.21
C ALA A 192 4.71 12.47 -42.36
N ASP A 193 3.41 12.53 -42.63
CA ASP A 193 2.39 11.64 -42.05
C ASP A 193 2.13 10.50 -43.04
N ASP A 194 2.78 9.34 -42.87
CA ASP A 194 2.51 8.14 -43.67
C ASP A 194 2.30 6.90 -42.77
N ASN A 195 1.40 6.00 -43.22
CA ASN A 195 1.16 4.69 -42.60
C ASN A 195 2.20 3.67 -43.11
N ASP A 196 3.07 3.19 -42.22
CA ASP A 196 4.03 2.14 -42.54
C ASP A 196 3.41 0.73 -42.41
N THR A 197 3.76 -0.16 -43.35
CA THR A 197 3.43 -1.59 -43.31
C THR A 197 4.73 -2.38 -43.15
N LEU A 198 4.86 -3.22 -42.11
CA LEU A 198 6.03 -4.12 -41.97
C LEU A 198 5.63 -5.53 -41.51
N VAL A 199 6.24 -6.51 -42.19
CA VAL A 199 6.13 -7.96 -41.95
C VAL A 199 7.25 -8.38 -40.99
N ALA A 200 6.92 -9.00 -39.86
CA ALA A 200 7.89 -9.44 -38.86
C ALA A 200 8.42 -10.87 -39.12
N GLY A 201 9.72 -11.07 -38.96
CA GLY A 201 10.38 -12.39 -38.81
C GLY A 201 10.61 -12.74 -37.33
N ALA A 202 11.16 -13.93 -37.07
CA ALA A 202 11.33 -14.47 -35.72
C ALA A 202 12.42 -13.74 -34.89
N GLY A 203 11.99 -13.01 -33.85
CA GLY A 203 12.84 -12.36 -32.84
C GLY A 203 12.04 -11.41 -31.95
N ASN A 204 12.60 -11.01 -30.79
CA ASN A 204 12.00 -10.03 -29.89
C ASN A 204 12.47 -8.60 -30.25
N GLY A 205 11.55 -7.76 -30.74
CA GLY A 205 11.76 -6.33 -30.97
C GLY A 205 10.94 -5.47 -29.99
N THR A 206 11.50 -4.35 -29.55
CA THR A 206 10.81 -3.36 -28.70
C THR A 206 10.10 -2.32 -29.56
N LEU A 207 8.82 -2.04 -29.26
CA LEU A 207 8.01 -1.01 -29.93
C LEU A 207 7.94 0.26 -29.06
N LEU A 208 8.13 1.45 -29.67
CA LEU A 208 7.69 2.73 -29.10
C LEU A 208 6.57 3.29 -29.99
N GLY A 209 5.33 3.26 -29.49
CA GLY A 209 4.17 3.86 -30.16
C GLY A 209 3.96 5.32 -29.76
N GLY A 210 3.63 6.16 -30.74
CA GLY A 210 3.13 7.53 -30.57
C GLY A 210 1.60 7.56 -30.38
N ALA A 211 1.01 8.76 -30.38
CA ALA A 211 -0.41 8.93 -30.10
C ALA A 211 -1.30 8.52 -31.30
N GLY A 212 -1.93 7.35 -31.19
CA GLY A 212 -2.91 6.78 -32.12
C GLY A 212 -3.62 5.57 -31.50
N SER A 213 -4.69 5.08 -32.13
CA SER A 213 -5.39 3.86 -31.69
C SER A 213 -4.98 2.70 -32.61
N ASP A 214 -4.06 1.87 -32.12
CA ASP A 214 -3.50 0.76 -32.89
C ASP A 214 -4.32 -0.53 -32.65
N THR A 215 -4.68 -1.23 -33.72
CA THR A 215 -5.42 -2.49 -33.66
C THR A 215 -4.53 -3.64 -34.15
N VAL A 216 -4.39 -4.69 -33.34
CA VAL A 216 -3.61 -5.89 -33.70
C VAL A 216 -4.56 -6.99 -34.14
N THR A 217 -4.40 -7.50 -35.36
CA THR A 217 -5.04 -8.74 -35.83
C THR A 217 -3.99 -9.78 -36.13
N ALA A 218 -4.04 -10.92 -35.43
CA ALA A 218 -3.27 -12.10 -35.75
C ALA A 218 -4.10 -12.97 -36.70
N ASP A 219 -3.58 -13.21 -37.91
CA ASP A 219 -4.17 -14.13 -38.87
C ASP A 219 -3.55 -15.51 -38.68
N SER A 220 -4.36 -16.53 -38.42
CA SER A 220 -3.91 -17.93 -38.52
C SER A 220 -5.10 -18.87 -38.66
N ALA A 221 -5.31 -19.35 -39.89
CA ALA A 221 -5.90 -20.65 -40.22
C ALA A 221 -5.74 -20.92 -41.74
N PRO A 222 -5.82 -22.16 -42.27
CA PRO A 222 -5.92 -23.47 -41.60
C PRO A 222 -4.96 -24.55 -42.15
N ALA A 223 -4.77 -25.65 -41.40
CA ALA A 223 -4.43 -26.95 -42.01
C ALA A 223 -4.96 -28.11 -41.16
N GLU A 224 -5.87 -28.92 -41.73
CA GLU A 224 -6.24 -30.28 -41.27
C GLU A 224 -5.72 -31.32 -42.29
N PRO A 225 -5.84 -32.65 -42.06
CA PRO A 225 -5.20 -33.44 -41.01
C PRO A 225 -4.38 -34.62 -41.62
N ALA A 226 -3.50 -35.26 -40.84
CA ALA A 226 -2.94 -36.56 -41.19
C ALA A 226 -2.94 -37.49 -39.97
N SER A 227 -3.38 -38.73 -40.19
CA SER A 227 -3.77 -39.73 -39.20
C SER A 227 -2.64 -40.70 -38.77
N ALA A 228 -2.66 -41.04 -37.47
CA ALA A 228 -2.22 -42.27 -36.77
C ALA A 228 -0.72 -42.52 -36.52
N PRO A 229 -0.32 -43.31 -35.47
CA PRO A 229 -1.11 -44.08 -34.50
C PRO A 229 -0.86 -43.74 -32.99
N GLU A 230 -1.72 -44.27 -32.11
CA GLU A 230 -1.70 -44.18 -30.64
C GLU A 230 -0.40 -44.69 -29.98
N PRO A 231 -0.08 -44.18 -28.78
CA PRO A 231 0.42 -45.04 -27.71
C PRO A 231 -0.43 -44.92 -26.43
N GLU A 232 -0.97 -46.07 -26.02
CA GLU A 232 -1.35 -46.51 -24.67
C GLU A 232 -1.80 -45.43 -23.67
N GLN A 233 -3.13 -45.27 -23.57
CA GLN A 233 -3.79 -44.63 -22.44
C GLN A 233 -3.52 -45.39 -21.14
N LYS A 234 -2.73 -44.79 -20.24
CA LYS A 234 -2.87 -45.08 -18.81
C LYS A 234 -4.23 -44.60 -18.33
N GLN A 235 -4.97 -45.50 -17.71
CA GLN A 235 -6.34 -45.31 -17.27
C GLN A 235 -6.48 -44.26 -16.15
N SER A 236 -7.39 -43.32 -16.42
CA SER A 236 -8.33 -42.62 -15.53
C SER A 236 -7.81 -41.84 -14.31
N GLU A 237 -7.64 -40.53 -14.48
CA GLU A 237 -7.97 -39.57 -13.41
C GLU A 237 -9.47 -39.25 -13.52
N GLY A 238 -10.20 -39.41 -12.41
CA GLY A 238 -11.61 -39.00 -12.34
C GLY A 238 -11.77 -37.48 -12.56
N PRO A 239 -13.01 -36.96 -12.63
CA PRO A 239 -13.21 -35.51 -12.74
C PRO A 239 -12.47 -34.83 -11.59
N ALA A 240 -11.60 -33.87 -11.92
CA ALA A 240 -10.84 -33.09 -10.94
C ALA A 240 -11.78 -32.59 -9.85
N ASP A 241 -11.42 -32.83 -8.58
CA ASP A 241 -12.21 -32.39 -7.43
C ASP A 241 -12.55 -30.90 -7.59
N PRO A 242 -13.83 -30.52 -7.71
CA PRO A 242 -14.23 -29.13 -7.92
C PRO A 242 -13.68 -28.17 -6.86
N GLN A 243 -13.43 -28.66 -5.64
CA GLN A 243 -12.83 -27.86 -4.56
C GLN A 243 -11.36 -27.55 -4.84
N VAL A 244 -10.62 -28.52 -5.38
CA VAL A 244 -9.21 -28.34 -5.79
C VAL A 244 -9.13 -27.36 -6.95
N ALA A 245 -9.98 -27.50 -7.96
CA ALA A 245 -10.00 -26.59 -9.11
C ALA A 245 -10.32 -25.14 -8.69
N ALA A 246 -11.34 -24.94 -7.86
CA ALA A 246 -11.72 -23.62 -7.36
C ALA A 246 -10.61 -22.97 -6.48
N MET A 247 -9.91 -23.78 -5.68
CA MET A 247 -8.75 -23.31 -4.90
C MET A 247 -7.63 -22.81 -5.82
N VAL A 248 -7.24 -23.60 -6.81
CA VAL A 248 -6.15 -23.24 -7.74
C VAL A 248 -6.51 -21.96 -8.52
N GLU A 249 -7.75 -21.85 -8.98
CA GLU A 249 -8.26 -20.65 -9.64
C GLU A 249 -8.19 -19.43 -8.72
N MET A 250 -8.68 -19.55 -7.48
CA MET A 250 -8.65 -18.46 -6.50
C MET A 250 -7.20 -18.03 -6.18
N ALA A 251 -6.28 -18.99 -6.03
CA ALA A 251 -4.87 -18.72 -5.77
C ALA A 251 -4.22 -17.89 -6.89
N GLY A 252 -4.59 -18.11 -8.16
CA GLY A 252 -4.09 -17.36 -9.30
C GLY A 252 -4.84 -16.06 -9.61
N LYS A 253 -6.00 -15.81 -9.00
CA LYS A 253 -6.80 -14.61 -9.27
C LYS A 253 -6.25 -13.38 -8.52
N PRO A 254 -6.17 -12.19 -9.15
CA PRO A 254 -5.87 -10.94 -8.46
C PRO A 254 -6.83 -10.66 -7.29
N VAL A 255 -6.38 -9.89 -6.31
CA VAL A 255 -7.20 -9.47 -5.18
C VAL A 255 -8.19 -8.38 -5.63
N ASP A 256 -9.49 -8.68 -5.57
CA ASP A 256 -10.55 -7.79 -6.04
C ASP A 256 -10.67 -6.50 -5.19
N ASN A 257 -10.38 -6.58 -3.88
CA ASN A 257 -10.45 -5.40 -2.99
C ASN A 257 -9.20 -4.52 -3.18
N PRO A 258 -9.33 -3.25 -3.59
CA PRO A 258 -8.19 -2.42 -3.97
C PRO A 258 -7.25 -2.10 -2.80
N GLY A 259 -7.78 -1.89 -1.59
CA GLY A 259 -6.93 -1.66 -0.41
C GLY A 259 -6.14 -2.90 0.02
N ARG A 260 -6.74 -4.09 -0.08
CA ARG A 260 -6.03 -5.36 0.13
C ARG A 260 -5.01 -5.62 -0.97
N ALA A 261 -5.32 -5.27 -2.22
CA ALA A 261 -4.37 -5.37 -3.32
C ALA A 261 -3.17 -4.43 -3.10
N ALA A 262 -3.41 -3.18 -2.69
CA ALA A 262 -2.35 -2.23 -2.34
C ALA A 262 -1.47 -2.72 -1.17
N LEU A 263 -2.07 -3.37 -0.17
CA LEU A 263 -1.35 -3.98 0.96
C LEU A 263 -0.31 -5.03 0.52
N LEU A 264 -0.39 -5.57 -0.69
CA LEU A 264 0.59 -6.55 -1.20
C LEU A 264 1.82 -5.92 -1.86
N LYS A 265 1.88 -4.58 -2.02
CA LYS A 265 3.01 -3.89 -2.67
C LYS A 265 4.03 -3.34 -1.67
N PRO A 266 5.32 -3.19 -2.05
CA PRO A 266 6.27 -2.37 -1.29
C PRO A 266 5.78 -0.93 -1.15
N VAL A 267 6.06 -0.27 -0.03
CA VAL A 267 5.57 1.10 0.24
C VAL A 267 6.14 2.11 -0.76
N GLU A 268 7.36 1.88 -1.24
CA GLU A 268 8.05 2.63 -2.28
C GLU A 268 7.27 2.67 -3.60
N ASN A 269 6.51 1.61 -3.88
CA ASN A 269 5.87 1.36 -5.17
C ASN A 269 4.39 1.74 -5.17
N LEU A 270 3.86 2.17 -4.03
CA LEU A 270 2.48 2.59 -3.87
C LEU A 270 2.27 4.01 -4.36
N THR A 271 1.29 4.16 -5.25
CA THR A 271 0.76 5.47 -5.64
C THR A 271 -0.06 6.09 -4.51
N GLN A 272 -0.30 7.41 -4.58
CA GLN A 272 -1.17 8.07 -3.62
C GLN A 272 -2.62 7.54 -3.64
N PRO A 273 -3.26 7.26 -4.80
CA PRO A 273 -4.57 6.61 -4.84
C PRO A 273 -4.62 5.24 -4.17
N GLU A 274 -3.61 4.38 -4.37
CA GLU A 274 -3.57 3.06 -3.73
C GLU A 274 -3.40 3.16 -2.21
N MET A 275 -2.64 4.16 -1.74
CA MET A 275 -2.57 4.45 -0.32
C MET A 275 -3.95 4.89 0.22
N MET A 276 -4.71 5.67 -0.55
CA MET A 276 -6.10 6.01 -0.19
C MET A 276 -7.01 4.78 -0.20
N ASP A 277 -6.82 3.83 -1.12
CA ASP A 277 -7.56 2.57 -1.11
C ASP A 277 -7.28 1.76 0.15
N MET A 278 -6.03 1.76 0.65
CA MET A 278 -5.69 1.15 1.95
C MET A 278 -6.39 1.86 3.10
N ILE A 279 -6.43 3.20 3.11
CA ILE A 279 -7.18 3.98 4.09
C ILE A 279 -8.67 3.58 4.05
N ASN A 280 -9.27 3.58 2.86
CA ASN A 280 -10.69 3.27 2.68
C ASN A 280 -11.02 1.82 3.10
N HIS A 281 -10.13 0.86 2.82
CA HIS A 281 -10.27 -0.52 3.27
C HIS A 281 -10.18 -0.65 4.80
N ALA A 282 -9.28 0.11 5.42
CA ALA A 282 -9.16 0.17 6.86
C ALA A 282 -10.37 0.90 7.50
N GLN A 283 -11.06 1.79 6.78
CA GLN A 283 -12.19 2.58 7.25
C GLN A 283 -13.53 1.80 7.29
N GLY A 284 -14.42 2.23 8.18
CA GLY A 284 -15.64 1.51 8.63
C GLY A 284 -15.76 1.58 10.15
N ASP A 285 -15.85 0.43 10.83
CA ASP A 285 -15.88 0.32 12.30
C ASP A 285 -14.51 0.49 13.00
N TYR A 286 -13.55 1.12 12.34
CA TYR A 286 -12.16 1.19 12.82
C TYR A 286 -12.01 2.07 14.06
N ARG A 287 -11.92 1.43 15.22
CA ARG A 287 -11.67 2.07 16.53
C ARG A 287 -10.20 1.94 16.97
N GLY A 288 -9.26 1.98 16.02
CA GLY A 288 -7.84 1.68 16.27
C GLY A 288 -7.66 0.23 16.73
N HIS A 289 -6.78 0.01 17.72
CA HIS A 289 -6.48 -1.33 18.28
C HIS A 289 -7.71 -2.06 18.88
N ARG A 290 -8.86 -1.38 18.97
CA ARG A 290 -10.13 -1.90 19.49
C ARG A 290 -11.09 -2.39 18.39
N SER A 291 -10.71 -2.33 17.11
CA SER A 291 -11.54 -2.86 16.02
C SER A 291 -11.64 -4.40 16.06
N GLY A 292 -10.67 -5.07 16.68
CA GLY A 292 -10.60 -6.54 16.74
C GLY A 292 -10.18 -7.21 15.42
N ASP A 293 -9.84 -6.44 14.38
CA ASP A 293 -9.41 -6.94 13.07
C ASP A 293 -7.91 -6.63 12.85
N PRO A 294 -7.01 -7.61 13.05
CA PRO A 294 -5.57 -7.42 12.88
C PRO A 294 -5.16 -6.99 11.48
N LEU A 295 -5.91 -7.40 10.43
CA LEU A 295 -5.56 -7.08 9.05
C LEU A 295 -5.85 -5.61 8.73
N LYS A 296 -6.97 -5.08 9.22
CA LYS A 296 -7.26 -3.63 9.11
C LYS A 296 -6.24 -2.80 9.86
N TYR A 297 -5.81 -3.24 11.04
CA TYR A 297 -4.77 -2.56 11.80
C TYR A 297 -3.45 -2.56 11.03
N HIS A 298 -3.04 -3.72 10.51
CA HIS A 298 -1.84 -3.83 9.69
C HIS A 298 -1.89 -2.94 8.43
N THR A 299 -3.06 -2.83 7.80
CA THR A 299 -3.28 -1.92 6.67
C THR A 299 -3.00 -0.47 7.07
N TYR A 300 -3.49 -0.04 8.23
CA TYR A 300 -3.25 1.30 8.77
C TYR A 300 -1.78 1.55 9.12
N GLU A 301 -1.10 0.55 9.70
CA GLU A 301 0.35 0.63 9.98
C GLU A 301 1.15 0.80 8.68
N LYS A 302 0.75 0.11 7.60
CA LYS A 302 1.39 0.27 6.29
C LYS A 302 1.14 1.65 5.67
N VAL A 303 -0.01 2.28 5.90
CA VAL A 303 -0.24 3.69 5.52
C VAL A 303 0.76 4.60 6.23
N GLN A 304 1.00 4.40 7.52
CA GLN A 304 1.99 5.17 8.27
C GLN A 304 3.41 4.94 7.73
N ASP A 305 3.76 3.71 7.36
CA ASP A 305 5.06 3.42 6.78
C ASP A 305 5.22 4.02 5.38
N TRP A 306 4.14 4.07 4.59
CA TRP A 306 4.13 4.83 3.34
C TRP A 306 4.38 6.32 3.58
N HIS A 307 3.77 6.92 4.60
CA HIS A 307 4.04 8.32 4.96
C HIS A 307 5.48 8.53 5.40
N ALA A 308 5.99 7.70 6.32
CA ALA A 308 7.38 7.73 6.77
C ALA A 308 8.34 7.57 5.59
N ALA A 309 8.00 6.69 4.66
CA ALA A 309 8.75 6.46 3.45
C ALA A 309 8.78 7.74 2.59
N MET A 310 7.61 8.26 2.23
CA MET A 310 7.49 9.36 1.27
C MET A 310 7.96 10.70 1.82
N TYR A 311 7.78 10.97 3.12
CA TYR A 311 7.99 12.29 3.73
C TYR A 311 9.06 12.31 4.84
N GLY A 312 9.54 11.15 5.27
CA GLY A 312 10.40 11.00 6.44
C GLY A 312 9.60 10.81 7.73
N ASP A 313 10.27 10.40 8.79
CA ASP A 313 9.72 10.19 10.13
C ASP A 313 10.24 11.18 11.17
N GLY A 314 10.88 12.25 10.69
CA GLY A 314 11.37 13.33 11.54
C GLY A 314 10.23 14.08 12.24
N PRO A 315 10.53 14.77 13.35
CA PRO A 315 9.53 15.61 14.00
C PRO A 315 9.01 16.64 13.01
N GLN A 316 7.71 16.89 13.06
CA GLN A 316 7.08 17.97 12.33
C GLN A 316 7.89 19.25 12.55
N GLN A 317 8.43 19.82 11.47
CA GLN A 317 9.19 21.04 11.58
C GLN A 317 8.23 22.22 11.68
N TYR A 318 8.63 23.25 12.42
CA TYR A 318 7.84 24.45 12.60
C TYR A 318 8.64 25.68 12.19
N ASP A 319 8.01 26.57 11.43
CA ASP A 319 8.52 27.93 11.15
C ASP A 319 7.52 28.92 11.73
N GLY A 320 7.95 29.75 12.68
CA GLY A 320 7.07 30.71 13.38
C GLY A 320 5.98 30.11 14.29
N GLY A 321 6.01 28.79 14.53
CA GLY A 321 4.96 28.06 15.24
C GLY A 321 3.90 27.43 14.33
N LYS A 322 4.05 27.56 13.00
CA LYS A 322 3.31 26.80 11.98
C LYS A 322 4.04 25.55 11.53
N PRO A 323 3.34 24.41 11.38
CA PRO A 323 3.94 23.23 10.79
C PRO A 323 4.37 23.53 9.35
N ILE A 324 5.62 23.24 9.02
CA ILE A 324 6.15 23.26 7.66
C ILE A 324 5.53 22.08 6.91
N GLU A 325 4.80 22.36 5.84
CA GLU A 325 4.23 21.32 4.98
C GLU A 325 5.36 20.41 4.47
N GLN A 326 5.28 19.14 4.82
CA GLN A 326 6.31 18.18 4.48
C GLN A 326 6.33 18.00 2.97
N THR A 327 7.49 18.24 2.36
CA THR A 327 7.70 17.91 0.95
C THR A 327 8.15 16.45 0.88
N PRO A 328 7.64 15.64 -0.07
CA PRO A 328 8.12 14.28 -0.23
C PRO A 328 9.64 14.26 -0.39
N ILE A 329 10.33 13.47 0.43
CA ILE A 329 11.77 13.24 0.33
C ILE A 329 12.12 12.32 -0.85
N ARG A 330 11.11 11.64 -1.40
CA ARG A 330 11.19 10.84 -2.63
C ARG A 330 9.98 11.13 -3.53
N PRO A 331 10.09 10.98 -4.85
CA PRO A 331 8.94 11.11 -5.74
C PRO A 331 7.91 10.01 -5.43
N ILE A 332 6.64 10.40 -5.36
CA ILE A 332 5.54 9.46 -5.22
C ILE A 332 5.22 8.91 -6.62
N PRO A 333 5.10 7.58 -6.79
CA PRO A 333 4.72 7.00 -8.08
C PRO A 333 3.39 7.56 -8.60
N GLU A 334 3.37 7.98 -9.87
CA GLU A 334 2.16 8.49 -10.53
C GLU A 334 1.30 7.37 -11.14
N GLN A 335 1.92 6.24 -11.49
CA GLN A 335 1.25 5.10 -12.13
C GLN A 335 1.39 3.85 -11.27
N PRO A 336 0.33 3.02 -11.17
CA PRO A 336 0.40 1.75 -10.46
C PRO A 336 1.45 0.81 -11.08
N SER A 337 2.21 0.15 -10.22
CA SER A 337 3.13 -0.94 -10.60
C SER A 337 2.43 -2.31 -10.56
N PRO A 338 2.95 -3.34 -11.24
CA PRO A 338 2.48 -4.71 -11.06
C PRO A 338 2.70 -5.24 -9.64
N HIS A 339 1.92 -6.24 -9.24
CA HIS A 339 2.15 -6.99 -8.00
C HIS A 339 3.27 -7.99 -8.22
N THR A 340 4.34 -7.86 -7.44
CA THR A 340 5.53 -8.70 -7.61
C THR A 340 5.93 -9.37 -6.31
N THR A 341 6.57 -10.52 -6.43
CA THR A 341 7.31 -11.19 -5.36
C THR A 341 8.62 -10.43 -5.07
N PRO A 342 9.35 -10.74 -3.97
CA PRO A 342 10.64 -10.11 -3.68
C PRO A 342 11.71 -10.29 -4.76
N ASN A 343 11.62 -11.34 -5.58
CA ASN A 343 12.50 -11.59 -6.73
C ASN A 343 11.99 -10.99 -8.05
N GLY A 344 10.92 -10.19 -8.02
CA GLY A 344 10.40 -9.45 -9.17
C GLY A 344 9.48 -10.27 -10.10
N GLU A 345 9.07 -11.46 -9.69
CA GLU A 345 8.13 -12.29 -10.44
C GLU A 345 6.69 -11.79 -10.25
N ASP A 346 5.80 -12.01 -11.23
CA ASP A 346 4.37 -11.76 -11.09
C ASP A 346 3.77 -12.54 -9.91
N LEU A 347 3.16 -11.82 -8.97
CA LEU A 347 2.66 -12.39 -7.73
C LEU A 347 1.54 -13.42 -7.98
N TRP A 348 0.68 -13.20 -8.96
CA TRP A 348 -0.48 -14.04 -9.22
C TRP A 348 -0.08 -15.37 -9.86
N GLN A 349 0.91 -15.33 -10.76
CA GLN A 349 1.53 -16.54 -11.30
C GLN A 349 2.25 -17.34 -10.22
N ALA A 350 2.98 -16.66 -9.33
CA ALA A 350 3.65 -17.30 -8.21
C ALA A 350 2.65 -18.00 -7.27
N THR A 351 1.55 -17.33 -6.91
CA THR A 351 0.52 -17.94 -6.05
C THR A 351 -0.29 -19.02 -6.75
N ALA A 352 -0.52 -18.94 -8.06
CA ALA A 352 -1.12 -20.02 -8.84
C ALA A 352 -0.29 -21.31 -8.74
N ARG A 353 1.04 -21.22 -8.89
CA ARG A 353 1.93 -22.39 -8.76
C ARG A 353 1.95 -22.98 -7.35
N ILE A 354 1.90 -22.15 -6.32
CA ILE A 354 1.75 -22.64 -4.95
C ILE A 354 0.38 -23.33 -4.78
N GLY A 355 -0.69 -22.76 -5.36
CA GLY A 355 -2.00 -23.41 -5.44
C GLY A 355 -1.93 -24.79 -6.07
N SER A 356 -1.21 -24.96 -7.17
CA SER A 356 -0.95 -26.28 -7.78
C SER A 356 -0.21 -27.23 -6.84
N LYS A 357 0.79 -26.77 -6.10
CA LYS A 357 1.48 -27.61 -5.10
C LYS A 357 0.58 -28.05 -3.95
N VAL A 358 -0.39 -27.22 -3.55
CA VAL A 358 -1.42 -27.59 -2.58
C VAL A 358 -2.38 -28.62 -3.19
N ALA A 359 -2.71 -28.49 -4.48
CA ALA A 359 -3.51 -29.48 -5.21
C ALA A 359 -2.78 -30.84 -5.30
N ASP A 360 -1.49 -30.85 -5.60
CA ASP A 360 -0.67 -32.07 -5.62
C ASP A 360 -0.67 -32.73 -4.23
N ALA A 361 -0.48 -31.94 -3.18
CA ALA A 361 -0.54 -32.41 -1.79
C ALA A 361 -1.94 -32.96 -1.43
N ALA A 362 -3.02 -32.40 -1.99
CA ALA A 362 -4.37 -32.91 -1.78
C ALA A 362 -4.56 -34.33 -2.34
N GLY A 363 -3.82 -34.70 -3.38
CA GLY A 363 -3.82 -36.06 -3.94
C GLY A 363 -3.33 -37.12 -2.96
N SER A 364 -2.33 -36.79 -2.13
CA SER A 364 -1.77 -37.72 -1.12
C SER A 364 -2.39 -37.56 0.27
N ASP A 365 -2.76 -36.35 0.65
CA ASP A 365 -3.14 -36.01 2.02
C ASP A 365 -4.66 -35.89 2.19
N GLY A 366 -5.40 -35.75 1.09
CA GLY A 366 -6.78 -35.29 1.05
C GLY A 366 -6.85 -33.76 1.12
N TYR A 367 -7.83 -33.17 0.42
CA TYR A 367 -8.00 -31.72 0.28
C TYR A 367 -7.95 -30.96 1.61
N ALA A 368 -8.78 -31.35 2.59
CA ALA A 368 -8.85 -30.67 3.88
C ALA A 368 -7.49 -30.66 4.61
N ASN A 369 -6.77 -31.79 4.61
CA ASN A 369 -5.47 -31.88 5.27
C ASN A 369 -4.38 -31.08 4.52
N ALA A 370 -4.42 -31.04 3.19
CA ALA A 370 -3.49 -30.24 2.40
C ALA A 370 -3.69 -28.74 2.67
N VAL A 371 -4.94 -28.28 2.73
CA VAL A 371 -5.27 -26.89 3.08
C VAL A 371 -4.92 -26.57 4.54
N THR A 372 -5.23 -27.45 5.50
CA THR A 372 -4.79 -27.30 6.89
C THR A 372 -3.25 -27.24 6.98
N GLY A 373 -2.55 -28.03 6.17
CA GLY A 373 -1.09 -27.97 6.04
C GLY A 373 -0.61 -26.59 5.56
N LEU A 374 -1.23 -26.02 4.54
CA LEU A 374 -0.94 -24.65 4.10
C LEU A 374 -1.18 -23.63 5.22
N GLN A 375 -2.36 -23.67 5.87
CA GLN A 375 -2.75 -22.73 6.93
C GLN A 375 -1.75 -22.75 8.10
N ARG A 376 -1.36 -23.95 8.55
CA ARG A 376 -0.33 -24.15 9.58
C ARG A 376 1.03 -23.60 9.14
N GLY A 377 1.42 -23.90 7.90
CA GLY A 377 2.64 -23.40 7.30
C GLY A 377 2.71 -21.88 7.32
N LEU A 378 1.65 -21.22 6.86
CA LEU A 378 1.53 -19.75 6.86
C LEU A 378 1.62 -19.17 8.28
N ASN A 379 0.99 -19.81 9.27
CA ASN A 379 1.08 -19.41 10.68
C ASN A 379 2.52 -19.53 11.21
N MET A 380 3.21 -20.64 10.92
CA MET A 380 4.61 -20.85 11.32
C MET A 380 5.56 -19.84 10.66
N LEU A 381 5.37 -19.56 9.38
CA LEU A 381 6.16 -18.56 8.66
C LEU A 381 5.94 -17.16 9.22
N ASN A 382 4.69 -16.78 9.51
CA ASN A 382 4.39 -15.48 10.10
C ASN A 382 5.02 -15.32 11.49
N ALA A 383 5.05 -16.39 12.30
CA ALA A 383 5.69 -16.38 13.60
C ALA A 383 7.24 -16.29 13.52
N SER A 384 7.85 -16.96 12.53
CA SER A 384 9.31 -17.06 12.41
C SER A 384 9.93 -15.91 11.61
N ASN A 385 9.13 -15.28 10.74
CA ASN A 385 9.53 -14.15 9.92
C ASN A 385 8.67 -12.95 10.29
N PRO A 386 8.98 -12.23 11.40
CA PRO A 386 8.23 -11.05 11.78
C PRO A 386 8.31 -9.97 10.70
N LEU A 387 7.35 -9.05 10.73
CA LEU A 387 7.36 -7.89 9.84
C LEU A 387 8.62 -7.02 10.09
N PRO A 388 9.10 -6.28 9.08
CA PRO A 388 10.26 -5.39 9.24
C PRO A 388 10.09 -4.40 10.40
N LYS A 389 11.20 -3.93 10.97
CA LYS A 389 11.11 -2.86 11.97
C LYS A 389 10.55 -1.59 11.33
N ARG A 390 9.55 -1.02 11.99
CA ARG A 390 8.95 0.26 11.61
C ARG A 390 9.80 1.42 12.09
N SER A 391 9.47 2.62 11.62
CA SER A 391 10.02 3.85 12.18
C SER A 391 9.78 3.89 13.70
N PRO A 392 10.78 4.31 14.50
CA PRO A 392 10.61 4.53 15.93
C PRO A 392 9.45 5.47 16.29
N ALA A 393 9.01 6.33 15.37
CA ALA A 393 7.90 7.26 15.57
C ALA A 393 6.53 6.55 15.72
N TYR A 394 6.36 5.35 15.16
CA TYR A 394 5.07 4.65 15.08
C TYR A 394 4.96 3.37 15.93
N GLY A 395 6.05 2.95 16.59
CA GLY A 395 6.09 1.71 17.37
C GLY A 395 6.14 0.45 16.49
N PRO A 396 6.20 -0.75 17.10
CA PRO A 396 6.27 -2.00 16.35
C PRO A 396 4.95 -2.32 15.63
N TYR A 397 5.02 -3.17 14.60
CA TYR A 397 3.82 -3.72 13.97
C TYR A 397 2.98 -4.52 14.96
N THR A 398 1.67 -4.47 14.77
CA THR A 398 0.75 -5.47 15.30
C THR A 398 0.98 -6.79 14.57
N GLY A 399 0.99 -7.88 15.32
CA GLY A 399 1.13 -9.21 14.74
C GLY A 399 0.02 -9.49 13.74
N LEU A 400 0.39 -10.09 12.60
CA LEU A 400 -0.61 -10.67 11.69
C LEU A 400 -1.38 -11.73 12.47
N GLY A 401 -2.71 -11.60 12.54
CA GLY A 401 -3.55 -12.62 13.16
C GLY A 401 -3.34 -13.97 12.46
N PRO A 402 -3.45 -15.10 13.18
CA PRO A 402 -3.32 -16.41 12.57
C PRO A 402 -4.42 -16.63 11.53
N VAL A 403 -4.10 -17.43 10.52
CA VAL A 403 -5.09 -18.02 9.62
C VAL A 403 -5.74 -19.18 10.36
N ASP A 404 -7.06 -19.28 10.28
CA ASP A 404 -7.79 -20.42 10.84
C ASP A 404 -7.31 -21.72 10.20
N GLU A 405 -7.10 -22.76 11.02
CA GLU A 405 -6.64 -24.09 10.57
C GLU A 405 -7.83 -25.01 10.26
N ASP A 406 -8.82 -24.52 9.52
CA ASP A 406 -10.12 -25.16 9.31
C ASP A 406 -10.19 -26.09 8.08
N GLY A 407 -9.10 -26.17 7.30
CA GLY A 407 -9.04 -26.98 6.08
C GLY A 407 -9.87 -26.42 4.92
N LYS A 408 -10.32 -25.16 5.01
CA LYS A 408 -11.09 -24.50 3.96
C LYS A 408 -10.26 -23.42 3.28
N TYR A 409 -10.10 -23.56 1.96
CA TYR A 409 -9.45 -22.53 1.17
C TYR A 409 -10.48 -21.44 0.82
N GLY A 410 -10.50 -20.39 1.62
CA GLY A 410 -11.36 -19.22 1.42
C GLY A 410 -10.57 -17.91 1.34
N PRO A 411 -11.25 -16.75 1.28
CA PRO A 411 -10.62 -15.44 1.08
C PRO A 411 -9.56 -15.04 2.13
N GLN A 412 -9.63 -15.59 3.35
CA GLN A 412 -8.62 -15.36 4.38
C GLN A 412 -7.34 -16.15 4.10
N THR A 413 -7.46 -17.46 3.88
CA THR A 413 -6.34 -18.34 3.50
C THR A 413 -5.67 -17.85 2.22
N ASP A 414 -6.47 -17.51 1.21
CA ASP A 414 -5.98 -17.03 -0.08
C ASP A 414 -5.18 -15.72 0.03
N PHE A 415 -5.70 -14.76 0.79
CA PHE A 415 -4.96 -13.52 1.01
C PHE A 415 -3.70 -13.74 1.85
N ALA A 416 -3.74 -14.62 2.85
CA ALA A 416 -2.57 -14.94 3.65
C ALA A 416 -1.48 -15.60 2.79
N LEU A 417 -1.85 -16.48 1.85
CA LEU A 417 -0.96 -17.03 0.83
C LEU A 417 -0.30 -15.91 0.01
N LYS A 418 -1.11 -15.02 -0.57
CA LYS A 418 -0.62 -13.90 -1.39
C LYS A 418 0.27 -12.95 -0.61
N HIS A 419 -0.11 -12.63 0.63
CA HIS A 419 0.67 -11.76 1.52
C HIS A 419 2.01 -12.38 1.90
N ALA A 420 2.04 -13.67 2.25
CA ALA A 420 3.28 -14.38 2.52
C ALA A 420 4.17 -14.46 1.28
N THR A 421 3.59 -14.75 0.11
CA THR A 421 4.33 -14.84 -1.17
C THR A 421 4.93 -13.50 -1.58
N ALA A 422 4.18 -12.40 -1.44
CA ALA A 422 4.67 -11.05 -1.73
C ALA A 422 5.80 -10.61 -0.79
N ARG A 423 5.79 -11.10 0.45
CA ARG A 423 6.74 -10.69 1.49
C ARG A 423 8.00 -11.56 1.57
N LEU A 424 7.83 -12.87 1.45
CA LEU A 424 8.89 -13.86 1.68
C LEU A 424 9.31 -14.60 0.40
N GLY A 425 8.53 -14.46 -0.68
CA GLY A 425 8.72 -15.19 -1.92
C GLY A 425 8.12 -16.59 -1.91
N PRO A 426 7.93 -17.19 -3.10
CA PRO A 426 7.24 -18.47 -3.23
C PRO A 426 7.98 -19.63 -2.55
N ALA A 427 9.32 -19.65 -2.63
CA ALA A 427 10.13 -20.71 -2.00
C ALA A 427 9.89 -20.81 -0.50
N LYS A 428 9.79 -19.68 0.23
CA LYS A 428 9.47 -19.73 1.66
C LYS A 428 8.06 -20.19 1.96
N VAL A 429 7.11 -19.92 1.08
CA VAL A 429 5.75 -20.44 1.25
C VAL A 429 5.71 -21.96 1.02
N GLU A 430 6.51 -22.47 0.09
CA GLU A 430 6.67 -23.92 -0.11
C GLU A 430 7.30 -24.61 1.11
N ASP A 431 8.34 -24.01 1.72
CA ASP A 431 8.89 -24.46 3.00
C ASP A 431 7.81 -24.53 4.09
N GLY A 432 6.98 -23.49 4.18
CA GLY A 432 5.85 -23.45 5.10
C GLY A 432 4.84 -24.56 4.83
N LEU A 433 4.44 -24.77 3.57
CA LEU A 433 3.53 -25.85 3.20
C LEU A 433 4.08 -27.22 3.62
N ALA A 434 5.38 -27.48 3.39
CA ALA A 434 6.02 -28.71 3.81
C ALA A 434 5.98 -28.89 5.34
N LEU A 435 6.37 -27.86 6.09
CA LEU A 435 6.34 -27.89 7.55
C LEU A 435 4.93 -28.08 8.10
N GLY A 436 3.93 -27.40 7.54
CA GLY A 436 2.55 -27.53 7.98
C GLY A 436 1.94 -28.90 7.66
N ARG A 437 2.30 -29.51 6.52
CA ARG A 437 1.94 -30.90 6.20
C ARG A 437 2.58 -31.88 7.19
N PHE A 438 3.85 -31.70 7.53
CA PHE A 438 4.53 -32.52 8.53
C PHE A 438 3.92 -32.32 9.93
N ASN A 439 3.59 -31.09 10.31
CA ASN A 439 2.90 -30.80 11.56
C ASN A 439 1.54 -31.50 11.64
N THR A 440 0.79 -31.56 10.54
CA THR A 440 -0.46 -32.32 10.47
C THR A 440 -0.25 -33.80 10.72
N PHE A 441 0.79 -34.39 10.15
CA PHE A 441 1.18 -35.76 10.47
C PHE A 441 1.56 -35.91 11.96
N ALA A 442 2.45 -35.05 12.48
CA ALA A 442 2.92 -35.11 13.85
C ALA A 442 1.78 -34.97 14.88
N ARG A 443 0.85 -34.05 14.67
CA ARG A 443 -0.34 -33.88 15.53
C ARG A 443 -1.25 -35.11 15.49
N ASN A 444 -1.43 -35.74 14.32
CA ASN A 444 -2.21 -36.97 14.21
C ASN A 444 -1.50 -38.15 14.91
N ALA A 445 -0.18 -38.26 14.75
CA ALA A 445 0.63 -39.27 15.43
C ALA A 445 0.57 -39.10 16.95
N GLN A 446 0.69 -37.86 17.45
CA GLN A 446 0.57 -37.52 18.86
C GLN A 446 -0.82 -37.87 19.40
N LYS A 447 -1.88 -37.49 18.68
CA LYS A 447 -3.26 -37.76 19.08
C LYS A 447 -3.59 -39.24 19.15
N ASN A 448 -3.10 -40.02 18.19
CA ASN A 448 -3.43 -41.44 18.06
C ASN A 448 -2.42 -42.37 18.74
N GLY A 449 -1.31 -41.82 19.24
CA GLY A 449 -0.18 -42.61 19.76
C GLY A 449 0.48 -43.49 18.69
N ASN A 450 0.34 -43.14 17.41
CA ASN A 450 0.85 -43.95 16.30
C ASN A 450 1.73 -43.11 15.34
N PRO A 451 3.06 -43.26 15.41
CA PRO A 451 4.01 -42.60 14.50
C PRO A 451 4.28 -43.37 13.19
N ASP A 452 3.55 -44.44 12.89
CA ASP A 452 3.74 -45.23 11.66
C ASP A 452 3.65 -44.35 10.41
N GLY A 453 4.48 -44.67 9.41
CA GLY A 453 4.57 -43.91 8.16
C GLY A 453 5.47 -42.66 8.25
N LEU A 454 6.19 -42.45 9.36
CA LEU A 454 7.12 -41.32 9.53
C LEU A 454 8.16 -41.23 8.39
N GLU A 455 8.76 -42.34 7.99
CA GLU A 455 9.77 -42.38 6.92
C GLU A 455 9.18 -41.85 5.60
N ASP A 456 8.11 -42.49 5.13
CA ASP A 456 7.43 -42.12 3.87
C ASP A 456 6.95 -40.67 3.91
N LYS A 457 6.37 -40.23 5.03
CA LYS A 457 5.84 -38.88 5.17
C LYS A 457 6.96 -37.84 5.18
N THR A 458 8.08 -38.11 5.84
CA THR A 458 9.23 -37.20 5.87
C THR A 458 9.84 -37.07 4.48
N HIS A 459 10.09 -38.18 3.80
CA HIS A 459 10.71 -38.16 2.47
C HIS A 459 9.81 -37.57 1.39
N SER A 460 8.50 -37.89 1.40
CA SER A 460 7.55 -37.34 0.42
C SER A 460 7.31 -35.83 0.57
N ILE A 461 7.42 -35.30 1.80
CA ILE A 461 7.22 -33.88 2.08
C ILE A 461 8.48 -33.07 1.78
N PHE A 462 9.62 -33.48 2.33
CA PHE A 462 10.84 -32.66 2.32
C PHE A 462 11.83 -33.03 1.22
N GLY A 463 11.79 -34.28 0.73
CA GLY A 463 12.68 -34.72 -0.34
C GLY A 463 12.66 -33.82 -1.57
N PRO A 464 11.47 -33.44 -2.10
CA PRO A 464 11.36 -32.53 -3.24
C PRO A 464 11.95 -31.12 -3.04
N LEU A 465 12.19 -30.69 -1.79
CA LEU A 465 12.84 -29.40 -1.51
C LEU A 465 14.36 -29.46 -1.70
N PHE A 466 14.96 -30.64 -1.54
CA PHE A 466 16.41 -30.83 -1.56
C PHE A 466 16.90 -31.61 -2.78
N ARG A 467 15.99 -32.28 -3.49
CA ARG A 467 16.32 -33.21 -4.57
C ARG A 467 15.33 -33.11 -5.72
N GLY A 468 15.81 -33.36 -6.93
CA GLY A 468 14.98 -33.47 -8.12
C GLY A 468 14.11 -34.73 -8.10
N SER A 469 13.03 -34.72 -8.88
CA SER A 469 12.16 -35.89 -9.04
C SER A 469 12.96 -37.10 -9.55
N GLY A 470 12.87 -38.24 -8.85
CA GLY A 470 13.59 -39.47 -9.17
C GLY A 470 15.08 -39.49 -8.80
N ASP A 471 15.58 -38.50 -8.06
CA ASP A 471 16.96 -38.53 -7.54
C ASP A 471 17.07 -39.35 -6.24
N ASP A 472 17.40 -40.62 -6.40
CA ASP A 472 17.63 -41.56 -5.30
C ASP A 472 19.09 -41.60 -4.81
N LYS A 473 20.00 -40.86 -5.46
CA LYS A 473 21.44 -40.89 -5.15
C LYS A 473 21.83 -39.86 -4.10
N THR A 474 21.18 -38.70 -4.13
CA THR A 474 21.47 -37.64 -3.17
C THR A 474 21.04 -38.07 -1.77
N PRO A 475 21.89 -37.88 -0.73
CA PRO A 475 21.56 -38.27 0.64
C PRO A 475 20.22 -37.69 1.11
N LYS A 476 19.45 -38.51 1.84
CA LYS A 476 18.17 -38.10 2.44
C LYS A 476 18.39 -37.29 3.72
N VAL A 477 19.03 -36.13 3.57
CA VAL A 477 19.48 -35.25 4.67
C VAL A 477 18.37 -34.89 5.65
N GLU A 478 17.12 -34.83 5.19
CA GLU A 478 15.97 -34.60 6.05
C GLU A 478 15.81 -35.67 7.14
N GLY A 479 16.19 -36.91 6.86
CA GLY A 479 16.20 -37.99 7.85
C GLY A 479 17.27 -37.78 8.92
N GLY A 480 18.46 -37.32 8.53
CA GLY A 480 19.54 -37.03 9.47
C GLY A 480 19.20 -35.87 10.39
N VAL A 481 18.67 -34.78 9.82
CA VAL A 481 18.23 -33.61 10.61
C VAL A 481 17.08 -33.98 11.55
N LEU A 482 16.18 -34.89 11.14
CA LEU A 482 15.14 -35.41 12.04
C LEU A 482 15.77 -36.19 13.20
N GLN A 483 16.72 -37.08 12.93
CA GLN A 483 17.45 -37.82 13.98
C GLN A 483 18.16 -36.88 14.96
N GLU A 484 18.83 -35.83 14.46
CA GLU A 484 19.45 -34.79 15.28
C GLU A 484 18.43 -34.04 16.14
N THR A 485 17.30 -33.65 15.55
CA THR A 485 16.22 -32.96 16.25
C THR A 485 15.65 -33.83 17.38
N LEU A 486 15.45 -35.12 17.12
CA LEU A 486 14.96 -36.06 18.12
C LEU A 486 15.97 -36.25 19.25
N ASN A 487 17.27 -36.34 18.94
CA ASN A 487 18.32 -36.41 19.94
C ASN A 487 18.36 -35.18 20.85
N ASP A 488 18.25 -33.99 20.25
CA ASP A 488 18.25 -32.73 20.99
C ASP A 488 17.03 -32.60 21.91
N LEU A 489 15.83 -32.90 21.41
CA LEU A 489 14.60 -32.82 22.21
C LEU A 489 14.53 -33.91 23.28
N GLY A 490 14.84 -35.15 22.91
CA GLY A 490 14.79 -36.30 23.81
C GLY A 490 15.76 -36.16 24.99
N SER A 491 17.02 -35.78 24.73
CA SER A 491 18.03 -35.61 25.78
C SER A 491 17.73 -34.49 26.79
N ARG A 492 16.89 -33.51 26.43
CA ARG A 492 16.47 -32.44 27.34
C ARG A 492 15.34 -32.84 28.27
N LYS A 493 14.54 -33.83 27.89
CA LYS A 493 13.28 -34.19 28.57
C LYS A 493 13.37 -35.53 29.29
N ARG A 494 14.34 -36.37 28.92
CA ARG A 494 14.42 -37.76 29.36
C ARG A 494 15.84 -38.12 29.79
N ASP A 495 15.98 -38.54 31.05
CA ASP A 495 17.27 -38.99 31.61
C ASP A 495 17.71 -40.35 31.02
N ASP A 496 16.76 -41.14 30.52
CA ASP A 496 16.98 -42.46 29.91
C ASP A 496 17.17 -42.40 28.38
N TRP A 497 17.39 -41.22 27.81
CA TRP A 497 17.49 -41.06 26.36
C TRP A 497 18.74 -41.74 25.79
N GLU A 498 18.53 -42.72 24.91
CA GLU A 498 19.59 -43.29 24.09
C GLU A 498 19.71 -42.53 22.76
N PRO A 499 20.86 -41.88 22.47
CA PRO A 499 21.02 -41.14 21.22
C PRO A 499 20.87 -42.02 19.98
N LEU A 500 20.03 -41.58 19.05
CA LEU A 500 19.96 -42.11 17.69
C LEU A 500 21.28 -41.87 16.97
N LYS A 501 21.71 -42.86 16.20
CA LYS A 501 22.77 -42.67 15.21
C LYS A 501 22.23 -41.76 14.09
N VAL A 502 22.98 -40.73 13.74
CA VAL A 502 22.66 -39.84 12.60
C VAL A 502 23.22 -40.45 11.34
N ASP A 503 22.38 -41.10 10.54
CA ASP A 503 22.77 -41.80 9.31
C ASP A 503 21.78 -41.63 8.16
N ASN A 504 20.87 -40.66 8.28
CA ASN A 504 19.84 -40.32 7.29
C ASN A 504 18.76 -41.40 7.10
N TRP A 505 18.78 -42.47 7.88
CA TRP A 505 17.81 -43.56 7.76
C TRP A 505 16.75 -43.50 8.85
N ILE A 506 15.49 -43.32 8.44
CA ILE A 506 14.33 -43.29 9.35
C ILE A 506 13.82 -44.71 9.55
N GLY A 507 14.54 -45.50 10.35
CA GLY A 507 14.14 -46.86 10.71
C GLY A 507 13.25 -46.94 11.96
N PRO A 508 12.93 -48.17 12.43
CA PRO A 508 12.07 -48.39 13.59
C PRO A 508 12.51 -47.66 14.87
N LYS A 509 13.83 -47.54 15.11
CA LYS A 509 14.36 -46.78 16.26
C LYS A 509 14.06 -45.29 16.17
N THR A 510 14.24 -44.69 14.98
CA THR A 510 13.91 -43.28 14.73
C THR A 510 12.40 -43.04 14.90
N THR A 511 11.56 -43.94 14.38
CA THR A 511 10.10 -43.88 14.52
C THR A 511 9.64 -44.00 15.98
N GLN A 512 10.24 -44.92 16.74
CA GLN A 512 9.97 -45.06 18.18
C GLN A 512 10.41 -43.82 18.98
N ALA A 513 11.59 -43.28 18.66
CA ALA A 513 12.11 -42.06 19.27
C ALA A 513 11.21 -40.86 18.97
N PHE A 514 10.70 -40.72 17.74
CA PHE A 514 9.73 -39.70 17.36
C PHE A 514 8.43 -39.81 18.19
N GLY A 515 7.87 -41.01 18.30
CA GLY A 515 6.69 -41.24 19.15
C GLY A 515 6.96 -40.93 20.64
N SER A 516 8.16 -41.25 21.12
CA SER A 516 8.59 -40.96 22.49
C SER A 516 8.73 -39.45 22.75
N VAL A 517 9.34 -38.69 21.83
CA VAL A 517 9.43 -37.23 21.94
C VAL A 517 8.04 -36.59 21.92
N LEU A 518 7.10 -37.09 21.12
CA LEU A 518 5.71 -36.58 21.10
C LEU A 518 4.92 -36.84 22.39
N GLN A 519 5.43 -37.64 23.33
CA GLN A 519 4.83 -37.76 24.66
C GLN A 519 5.21 -36.57 25.58
N ASP A 520 6.36 -35.95 25.33
CA ASP A 520 6.97 -34.94 26.21
C ASP A 520 7.07 -33.54 25.58
N GLU A 521 6.95 -33.46 24.25
CA GLU A 521 7.00 -32.23 23.44
C GLU A 521 5.77 -32.16 22.54
N ASP A 522 5.17 -30.96 22.42
CA ASP A 522 4.05 -30.78 21.50
C ASP A 522 4.51 -30.89 20.03
N ALA A 523 3.61 -31.34 19.15
CA ALA A 523 3.92 -31.51 17.74
C ALA A 523 4.41 -30.22 17.05
N ASP A 524 4.01 -29.04 17.55
CA ASP A 524 4.43 -27.76 17.00
C ASP A 524 5.87 -27.42 17.39
N GLY A 525 6.28 -27.73 18.62
CA GLY A 525 7.65 -27.59 19.14
C GLY A 525 8.61 -28.50 18.42
N LEU A 526 8.21 -29.76 18.20
CA LEU A 526 8.96 -30.69 17.36
C LEU A 526 9.11 -30.16 15.93
N THR A 527 7.99 -29.78 15.29
CA THR A 527 8.01 -29.29 13.90
C THR A 527 8.87 -28.03 13.76
N ARG A 528 8.78 -27.08 14.71
CA ARG A 528 9.62 -25.87 14.71
C ARG A 528 11.10 -26.19 14.85
N SER A 529 11.46 -27.12 15.74
CA SER A 529 12.85 -27.53 15.94
C SER A 529 13.39 -28.20 14.69
N PHE A 530 12.60 -29.09 14.08
CA PHE A 530 12.96 -29.75 12.83
C PHE A 530 13.10 -28.76 11.68
N GLY A 531 12.15 -27.84 11.53
CA GLY A 531 12.19 -26.78 10.51
C GLY A 531 13.41 -25.86 10.63
N ARG A 532 13.83 -25.51 11.86
CA ARG A 532 15.08 -24.76 12.08
C ARG A 532 16.30 -25.58 11.70
N GLY A 533 16.34 -26.86 12.06
CA GLY A 533 17.42 -27.77 11.65
C GLY A 533 17.56 -27.87 10.13
N LEU A 534 16.44 -27.82 9.41
CA LEU A 534 16.40 -27.83 7.95
C LEU A 534 16.67 -26.45 7.30
N GLY A 535 16.79 -25.36 8.07
CA GLY A 535 16.93 -23.99 7.54
C GLY A 535 15.63 -23.41 6.94
N LEU A 536 14.48 -23.98 7.30
CA LEU A 536 13.18 -23.62 6.73
C LEU A 536 12.47 -22.50 7.51
N LEU A 537 12.84 -22.24 8.76
CA LEU A 537 12.23 -21.23 9.65
C LEU A 537 13.18 -20.12 10.10
#